data_AF-A0A8H7ULV0-F1
#
_entry.id   AF-A0A8H7ULV0-F1
#
_cell.length_a   1.000
_cell.length_b   1.000
_cell.length_c   1.000
_cell.angle_alpha   90.00
_cell.angle_beta   90.00
_cell.angle_gamma   90.00
#
_symmetry.space_group_name_H-M   'P 1'
#
loop_
_entity.id
_entity.type
_entity.pdbx_description
1 polymer ?
#
loop_
_entity_poly.entity_id
_entity_poly.type
_entity_poly.pdbx_seq_one_letter_code
_entity_poly.pdbx_strand_id
1 'polypeptide(L)'
;MTDLIKPLSQQTVSNILNYADQLYSKIVVIKNSKSLKLPKYSQLDEEVEKFVSHMNDCSIPVNRACIIEYVKRIARSKYSITEDITFSDGWLSKVFKRLGLKCRPTHGECAPVDVNSKSIQDHLEKIR
;
A
#
# COMPACT_ATOMS: atom_id res chain seq x y z
N MET A 1 47.25 -8.87 -35.16
CA MET A 1 45.86 -9.11 -34.73
C MET A 1 45.77 -8.95 -33.22
N THR A 2 45.66 -7.73 -32.69
CA THR A 2 45.63 -7.46 -31.24
C THR A 2 44.64 -6.36 -30.87
N ASP A 3 43.49 -6.31 -31.55
CA ASP A 3 42.43 -5.31 -31.29
C ASP A 3 41.27 -5.87 -30.45
N LEU A 4 41.48 -6.92 -29.65
CA LEU A 4 40.37 -7.59 -28.97
C LEU A 4 40.20 -7.33 -27.46
N ILE A 5 41.04 -6.51 -26.82
CA ILE A 5 40.87 -6.22 -25.39
C ILE A 5 41.07 -4.73 -25.12
N LYS A 6 40.16 -3.90 -25.65
CA LYS A 6 40.07 -2.50 -25.20
C LYS A 6 39.33 -2.49 -23.86
N PRO A 7 39.92 -1.97 -22.77
CA PRO A 7 39.24 -1.88 -21.49
C PRO A 7 37.98 -1.01 -21.66
N LEU A 8 36.86 -1.50 -21.13
CA LEU A 8 35.60 -0.77 -21.15
C LEU A 8 35.76 0.54 -20.40
N SER A 9 35.13 1.60 -20.89
CA SER A 9 35.12 2.88 -20.18
C SER A 9 34.44 2.71 -18.82
N GLN A 10 34.91 3.43 -17.80
CA GLN A 10 34.31 3.42 -16.46
C GLN A 10 32.81 3.75 -16.52
N GLN A 11 32.40 4.65 -17.41
CA GLN A 11 31.00 4.98 -17.67
C GLN A 11 30.18 3.75 -18.10
N THR A 12 30.73 2.93 -18.99
CA THR A 12 30.10 1.69 -19.46
C THR A 12 29.94 0.69 -18.32
N VAL A 13 30.96 0.54 -17.48
CA VAL A 13 30.92 -0.34 -16.30
C VAL A 13 29.84 0.14 -15.31
N SER A 14 29.80 1.44 -15.00
CA SER A 14 28.76 2.01 -14.12
C SER A 14 27.36 1.83 -14.68
N ASN A 15 27.18 2.02 -15.99
CA ASN A 15 25.88 1.82 -16.64
C ASN A 15 25.42 0.36 -16.57
N ILE A 16 26.32 -0.61 -16.77
CA ILE A 16 26.03 -2.04 -16.64
C ILE A 16 25.62 -2.38 -15.20
N LEU A 17 26.37 -1.88 -14.21
CA LEU A 17 26.06 -2.11 -12.79
C LEU A 17 24.72 -1.50 -12.39
N ASN A 18 24.43 -0.26 -12.78
CA ASN A 18 23.14 0.37 -12.53
C ASN A 18 21.98 -0.39 -13.18
N TYR A 19 22.18 -0.86 -14.41
CA TYR A 19 21.15 -1.62 -15.11
C TYR A 19 20.92 -2.99 -14.45
N ALA A 20 21.99 -3.65 -14.01
CA ALA A 20 21.91 -4.89 -13.24
C ALA A 20 21.17 -4.66 -11.91
N ASP A 21 21.48 -3.60 -11.17
CA ASP A 21 20.83 -3.28 -9.90
C ASP A 21 19.33 -2.96 -10.09
N GLN A 22 18.96 -2.25 -11.16
CA GLN A 22 17.56 -2.04 -11.54
C GLN A 22 16.84 -3.35 -11.92
N LEU A 23 17.53 -4.28 -12.57
CA LEU A 23 16.97 -5.60 -12.89
C LEU A 23 16.81 -6.46 -11.63
N TYR A 24 17.80 -6.49 -10.75
CA TYR A 24 17.76 -7.30 -9.53
C TYR A 24 16.79 -6.75 -8.48
N SER A 25 16.69 -5.43 -8.30
CA SER A 25 15.68 -4.80 -7.47
C SER A 25 14.27 -5.15 -7.95
N LYS A 26 14.02 -5.12 -9.28
CA LYS A 26 12.77 -5.64 -9.86
C LYS A 26 12.59 -7.13 -9.55
N ILE A 27 13.61 -7.98 -9.72
CA ILE A 27 13.53 -9.44 -9.49
C ILE A 27 13.28 -9.82 -8.02
N VAL A 28 13.88 -9.11 -7.06
CA VAL A 28 13.62 -9.33 -5.62
C VAL A 28 12.16 -9.03 -5.29
N VAL A 29 11.56 -8.00 -5.89
CA VAL A 29 10.12 -7.75 -5.82
C VAL A 29 9.32 -8.90 -6.47
N ILE A 30 9.82 -9.48 -7.57
CA ILE A 30 9.14 -10.54 -8.35
C ILE A 30 9.13 -11.92 -7.66
N LYS A 31 10.15 -12.29 -6.88
CA LYS A 31 10.24 -13.65 -6.28
C LYS A 31 9.10 -14.02 -5.31
N ASN A 32 8.28 -13.07 -4.87
CA ASN A 32 7.11 -13.33 -4.00
C ASN A 32 5.75 -13.42 -4.74
N SER A 33 5.72 -13.36 -6.08
CA SER A 33 4.47 -13.53 -6.84
C SER A 33 4.70 -14.13 -8.22
N LYS A 34 4.13 -15.32 -8.48
CA LYS A 34 4.24 -16.11 -9.72
C LYS A 34 3.68 -15.44 -11.00
N SER A 35 3.34 -14.15 -10.99
CA SER A 35 2.78 -13.45 -12.16
C SER A 35 3.32 -12.02 -12.23
N LEU A 36 4.00 -11.71 -13.33
CA LEU A 36 4.51 -10.37 -13.70
C LEU A 36 3.42 -9.40 -14.18
N LYS A 37 2.13 -9.73 -14.02
CA LYS A 37 1.06 -8.85 -14.47
C LYS A 37 1.02 -7.61 -13.59
N LEU A 38 1.58 -6.52 -14.12
CA LEU A 38 1.40 -5.17 -13.58
C LEU A 38 -0.11 -4.90 -13.41
N PRO A 39 -0.53 -4.28 -12.30
CA PRO A 39 -1.91 -3.87 -12.13
C PRO A 39 -2.28 -2.89 -13.26
N LYS A 40 -3.53 -2.97 -13.75
CA LYS A 40 -4.04 -2.14 -14.86
C LYS A 40 -3.88 -0.63 -14.61
N TYR A 41 -3.84 -0.22 -13.35
CA TYR A 41 -3.71 1.18 -12.94
C TYR A 41 -2.66 1.31 -11.81
N SER A 42 -1.39 1.11 -12.14
CA SER A 42 -0.28 1.21 -11.16
C SER A 42 -0.15 2.61 -10.55
N GLN A 43 -0.56 3.66 -11.26
CA GLN A 43 -0.58 5.03 -10.75
C GLN A 43 -1.45 5.19 -9.50
N LEU A 44 -2.48 4.35 -9.33
CA LEU A 44 -3.32 4.38 -8.13
C LEU A 44 -2.60 3.80 -6.90
N ASP A 45 -1.63 2.91 -7.11
CA ASP A 45 -0.81 2.38 -6.02
C ASP A 45 0.05 3.50 -5.41
N GLU A 46 0.64 4.38 -6.25
CA GLU A 46 1.40 5.54 -5.78
C GLU A 46 0.53 6.54 -4.99
N GLU A 47 -0.71 6.75 -5.40
CA GLU A 47 -1.65 7.62 -4.69
C GLU A 47 -2.05 7.03 -3.33
N VAL A 48 -2.20 5.72 -3.24
CA VAL A 48 -2.41 5.02 -1.96
C VAL A 48 -1.19 5.19 -1.04
N GLU A 49 0.02 4.99 -1.57
CA GLU A 49 1.26 5.13 -0.79
C GLU A 49 1.44 6.55 -0.24
N LYS A 50 1.22 7.57 -1.08
CA LYS A 50 1.27 8.99 -0.67
C LYS A 50 0.28 9.30 0.43
N PHE A 51 -0.97 8.85 0.27
CA PHE A 51 -2.02 9.08 1.26
C PHE A 51 -1.69 8.41 2.60
N VAL A 52 -1.28 7.14 2.57
CA VAL A 52 -0.92 6.41 3.80
C VAL A 52 0.30 7.03 4.48
N SER A 53 1.30 7.45 3.73
CA SER A 53 2.49 8.11 4.28
C SER A 53 2.12 9.43 4.95
N HIS A 54 1.35 10.27 4.27
CA HIS A 54 0.90 11.55 4.83
C HIS A 54 0.10 11.39 6.13
N MET A 55 -0.78 10.40 6.19
CA MET A 55 -1.57 10.13 7.39
C MET A 55 -0.72 9.58 8.54
N ASN A 56 0.26 8.72 8.23
CA ASN A 56 1.23 8.23 9.21
C ASN A 56 2.08 9.38 9.77
N ASP A 57 2.53 10.30 8.92
CA ASP A 57 3.29 11.49 9.34
C ASP A 57 2.47 12.37 10.28
N CYS A 58 1.16 12.47 10.03
CA CYS A 58 0.22 13.16 10.92
C CYS A 58 -0.18 12.33 12.17
N SER A 59 0.33 11.10 12.32
CA SER A 59 -0.08 10.15 13.39
C SER A 59 -1.59 9.87 13.42
N ILE A 60 -2.27 9.96 12.27
CA ILE A 60 -3.71 9.72 12.17
C ILE A 60 -3.95 8.27 11.76
N PRO A 61 -4.76 7.50 12.52
CA PRO A 61 -5.12 6.15 12.12
C PRO A 61 -5.90 6.16 10.81
N VAL A 62 -5.49 5.31 9.87
CA VAL A 62 -6.10 5.27 8.53
C VAL A 62 -7.11 4.15 8.43
N ASN A 63 -8.38 4.52 8.24
CA ASN A 63 -9.43 3.57 7.90
C ASN A 63 -9.34 3.19 6.41
N ARG A 64 -9.52 1.90 6.11
CA ARG A 64 -9.55 1.35 4.75
C ARG A 64 -10.64 2.01 3.89
N ALA A 65 -11.80 2.32 4.48
CA ALA A 65 -12.87 3.04 3.80
C ALA A 65 -12.41 4.42 3.30
N CYS A 66 -11.69 5.17 4.14
CA CYS A 66 -11.16 6.49 3.78
C CYS A 66 -10.16 6.41 2.62
N ILE A 67 -9.30 5.38 2.60
CA ILE A 67 -8.38 5.16 1.48
C ILE A 67 -9.16 4.90 0.19
N ILE A 68 -10.17 4.02 0.25
CA ILE A 68 -11.00 3.70 -0.93
C ILE A 68 -11.69 4.95 -1.47
N GLU A 69 -12.27 5.79 -0.61
CA GLU A 69 -12.92 7.03 -1.03
C GLU A 69 -11.94 8.05 -1.62
N TYR A 70 -10.78 8.22 -0.99
CA TYR A 70 -9.71 9.07 -1.51
C TYR A 70 -9.29 8.65 -2.92
N VAL A 71 -8.99 7.36 -3.11
CA VAL A 71 -8.56 6.84 -4.41
C VAL A 71 -9.67 6.95 -5.45
N LYS A 72 -10.93 6.67 -5.09
CA LYS A 72 -12.08 6.86 -5.99
C LYS A 72 -12.16 8.30 -6.49
N ARG A 73 -11.94 9.28 -5.60
CA ARG A 73 -11.96 10.70 -5.96
C ARG A 73 -10.82 11.04 -6.93
N ILE A 74 -9.59 10.62 -6.63
CA ILE A 74 -8.42 10.87 -7.48
C ILE A 74 -8.55 10.17 -8.83
N ALA A 75 -9.01 8.92 -8.85
CA ALA A 75 -9.25 8.16 -10.07
C ALA A 75 -10.18 8.90 -11.04
N ARG A 76 -11.27 9.49 -10.52
CA ARG A 76 -12.21 10.29 -11.31
C ARG A 76 -11.65 11.66 -11.69
N SER A 77 -11.06 12.39 -10.75
CA SER A 77 -10.69 13.80 -10.98
C SER A 77 -9.38 13.97 -11.75
N LYS A 78 -8.40 13.10 -11.51
CA LYS A 78 -7.04 13.23 -12.05
C LYS A 78 -6.82 12.34 -13.27
N TYR A 79 -7.43 11.16 -13.29
CA TYR A 79 -7.18 10.14 -14.32
C TYR A 79 -8.39 9.83 -15.19
N SER A 80 -9.55 10.43 -14.92
CA SER A 80 -10.81 10.19 -15.65
C SER A 80 -11.21 8.70 -15.73
N ILE A 81 -10.87 7.93 -14.70
CA ILE A 81 -11.20 6.49 -14.60
C ILE A 81 -12.56 6.37 -13.92
N THR A 82 -13.59 5.96 -14.66
CA THR A 82 -14.98 5.94 -14.15
C THR A 82 -15.57 4.55 -13.94
N GLU A 83 -15.28 3.54 -14.78
CA GLU A 83 -16.15 2.35 -14.85
C GLU A 83 -15.47 0.97 -14.78
N ASP A 84 -14.14 0.90 -14.87
CA ASP A 84 -13.46 -0.38 -15.11
C ASP A 84 -12.73 -0.96 -13.87
N ILE A 85 -12.69 -0.22 -12.75
CA ILE A 85 -12.22 -0.73 -11.46
C ILE A 85 -13.34 -0.82 -10.44
N THR A 86 -13.44 -1.99 -9.80
CA THR A 86 -14.11 -2.16 -8.52
C THR A 86 -13.13 -1.86 -7.39
N PHE A 87 -13.26 -0.70 -6.76
CA PHE A 87 -12.50 -0.29 -5.57
C PHE A 87 -12.97 -1.03 -4.32
N SER A 88 -12.80 -2.35 -4.30
CA SER A 88 -13.17 -3.22 -3.18
C SER A 88 -12.06 -3.34 -2.14
N ASP A 89 -12.41 -3.85 -0.96
CA ASP A 89 -11.43 -4.23 0.05
C ASP A 89 -10.41 -5.25 -0.46
N GLY A 90 -10.85 -6.21 -1.30
CA GLY A 90 -9.96 -7.18 -1.93
C GLY A 90 -8.97 -6.53 -2.90
N TRP A 91 -9.40 -5.50 -3.63
CA TRP A 91 -8.50 -4.70 -4.47
C TRP A 91 -7.47 -3.97 -3.60
N LEU A 92 -7.91 -3.30 -2.53
CA LEU A 92 -7.02 -2.56 -1.63
C LEU A 92 -6.01 -3.47 -0.92
N SER A 93 -6.42 -4.68 -0.52
CA SER A 93 -5.51 -5.67 0.07
C SER A 93 -4.41 -6.11 -0.91
N LYS A 94 -4.73 -6.20 -2.20
CA LYS A 94 -3.71 -6.48 -3.24
C LYS A 94 -2.76 -5.29 -3.40
N VAL A 95 -3.27 -4.05 -3.36
CA VAL A 95 -2.44 -2.83 -3.39
C VAL A 95 -1.47 -2.82 -2.21
N PHE A 96 -1.97 -3.03 -1.00
CA PHE A 96 -1.15 -3.06 0.22
C PHE A 96 -0.06 -4.13 0.15
N LYS A 97 -0.41 -5.32 -0.35
CA LYS A 97 0.57 -6.40 -0.54
C LYS A 97 1.66 -6.02 -1.56
N ARG A 98 1.33 -5.30 -2.63
CA ARG A 98 2.31 -4.83 -3.63
C ARG A 98 3.23 -3.75 -3.05
N LEU A 99 2.69 -2.85 -2.24
CA LEU A 99 3.43 -1.76 -1.61
C LEU A 99 4.17 -2.18 -0.32
N GLY A 100 3.99 -3.42 0.16
CA GLY A 100 4.55 -3.87 1.43
C GLY A 100 3.93 -3.19 2.67
N LEU A 101 2.78 -2.54 2.53
CA LEU A 101 2.09 -1.85 3.63
C LEU A 101 1.45 -2.86 4.59
N LYS A 102 1.72 -2.71 5.88
CA LYS A 102 1.11 -3.53 6.95
C LYS A 102 -0.11 -2.81 7.51
N CYS A 103 -1.27 -3.44 7.44
CA CYS A 103 -2.47 -2.98 8.13
C CYS A 103 -2.58 -3.74 9.45
N ARG A 104 -2.65 -3.04 10.59
CA ARG A 104 -3.05 -3.68 11.86
C ARG A 104 -4.57 -3.61 11.96
N PRO A 105 -5.29 -4.75 12.04
CA PRO A 105 -6.69 -4.70 12.42
C PRO A 105 -6.76 -4.17 13.85
N THR A 106 -7.32 -2.97 14.01
CA THR A 106 -7.79 -2.50 15.32
C THR A 106 -9.10 -3.23 15.59
N HIS A 107 -9.02 -4.49 16.00
CA HIS A 107 -10.18 -5.20 16.53
C HIS A 107 -10.44 -4.58 17.92
N GLY A 108 -11.17 -3.46 17.93
CA GLY A 108 -11.93 -3.13 19.12
C GLY A 108 -12.98 -4.22 19.23
N GLU A 109 -12.98 -4.94 20.34
CA GLU A 109 -14.10 -5.80 20.69
C GLU A 109 -15.33 -4.89 20.77
N CYS A 110 -16.06 -4.71 19.67
CA CYS A 110 -17.47 -4.32 19.70
C CYS A 110 -18.25 -5.53 20.22
N ALA A 111 -17.87 -6.05 21.39
CA ALA A 111 -18.78 -6.82 22.19
C ALA A 111 -19.91 -5.85 22.56
N PRO A 112 -21.19 -6.21 22.36
CA PRO A 112 -22.27 -5.43 22.93
C PRO A 112 -22.00 -5.34 24.43
N VAL A 113 -21.71 -4.12 24.89
CA VAL A 113 -21.57 -3.86 26.32
C VAL A 113 -22.92 -4.18 26.93
N ASP A 114 -23.00 -5.25 27.72
CA ASP A 114 -24.20 -5.58 28.46
C ASP A 114 -24.41 -4.49 29.52
N VAL A 115 -25.24 -3.51 29.19
CA VAL A 115 -25.60 -2.38 30.05
C VAL A 115 -26.30 -2.86 31.33
N ASN A 116 -26.80 -4.10 31.34
CA ASN A 116 -27.39 -4.74 32.51
C ASN A 116 -26.36 -5.51 33.35
N SER A 117 -25.08 -5.50 32.97
CA SER A 117 -24.02 -6.08 33.78
C SER A 117 -23.95 -5.37 35.14
N LYS A 118 -23.78 -6.16 36.19
CA LYS A 118 -23.72 -5.67 37.58
C LYS A 118 -22.65 -4.57 37.76
N SER A 119 -21.52 -4.69 37.07
CA SER A 119 -20.44 -3.69 37.12
C SER A 119 -20.86 -2.30 36.60
N ILE A 120 -21.76 -2.23 35.61
CA ILE A 120 -22.23 -0.97 35.05
C ILE A 120 -23.31 -0.37 35.95
N GLN A 121 -24.23 -1.19 36.44
CA GLN A 121 -25.27 -0.78 37.38
C GLN A 121 -24.65 -0.24 38.70
N ASP A 122 -23.67 -0.96 39.26
CA ASP A 122 -22.96 -0.55 40.47
C ASP A 122 -22.16 0.77 40.28
N HIS A 123 -21.79 1.11 39.05
CA HIS A 123 -21.11 2.37 38.74
C HIS A 123 -22.12 3.52 38.55
N LEU A 124 -23.27 3.26 37.93
CA LEU A 124 -24.34 4.24 37.76
C LEU A 124 -24.95 4.66 39.10
N GLU A 125 -25.14 3.71 40.03
CA GLU A 125 -25.63 3.99 41.39
C GLU A 125 -24.67 4.85 42.22
N LYS A 126 -23.37 4.88 41.89
CA LYS A 126 -22.39 5.76 42.57
C LYS A 126 -22.43 7.20 42.07
N ILE A 127 -23.01 7.44 40.90
CA ILE A 127 -23.11 8.77 40.27
C ILE A 127 -24.46 9.42 40.59
N ARG A 128 -25.40 8.65 41.15
CA ARG A 128 -26.71 9.11 41.62
C ARG A 128 -26.62 9.66 43.04
#